data_AF-A0A822G5D7-F1
#
_entry.id   AF-A0A822G5D7-F1
#
_cell.length_a   1.000
_cell.length_b   1.000
_cell.length_c   1.000
_cell.angle_alpha   90.00
_cell.angle_beta   90.00
_cell.angle_gamma   90.00
#
_symmetry.space_group_name_H-M   'P 1'
#
loop_
_entity.id
_entity.type
_entity.pdbx_description
1 polymer ?
#
loop_
_entity_poly.entity_id
_entity_poly.type
_entity_poly.pdbx_seq_one_letter_code
_entity_poly.pdbx_strand_id
1 'polypeptide(L)'
;EIDSIRQRPASHKSSVPSDSIPSIAYTDEITLKRHLNLWSGVCFIVGITIGSGIFVSPKGVLKYTESVGLCLTIWVVSGLVALLGALCFAEIGTVIPRSGAELAYMKEGIGSVHERTGDILAYLFNWTNTLILKPASAAVLTMTFAEYFLSGIMDSCGPPDELVKITSIFTLHH
;
A
#
# COMPACT_ATOMS: atom_id res chain seq x y z
N GLU A 1 -4.68 -49.79 42.20
CA GLU A 1 -5.44 -50.00 40.95
C GLU A 1 -5.49 -48.66 40.22
N ILE A 2 -5.04 -48.65 38.96
CA ILE A 2 -4.99 -47.50 38.04
C ILE A 2 -3.86 -46.48 38.32
N ASP A 3 -2.66 -46.96 38.61
CA ASP A 3 -1.51 -46.80 37.71
C ASP A 3 -1.79 -46.59 36.20
N SER A 4 -1.01 -45.68 35.61
CA SER A 4 -0.16 -45.93 34.43
C SER A 4 -0.53 -45.48 32.99
N ILE A 5 -1.68 -44.87 32.67
CA ILE A 5 -1.99 -44.51 31.26
C ILE A 5 -1.60 -43.06 30.90
N ARG A 6 -0.32 -42.71 31.12
CA ARG A 6 0.32 -41.57 30.43
C ARG A 6 1.70 -41.95 29.90
N GLN A 7 1.76 -43.11 29.24
CA GLN A 7 2.96 -43.52 28.50
C GLN A 7 2.90 -42.97 27.07
N ARG A 8 3.78 -42.00 26.82
CA ARG A 8 4.19 -41.54 25.49
C ARG A 8 4.82 -42.73 24.74
N PRO A 9 4.53 -42.97 23.45
CA PRO A 9 5.29 -43.94 22.68
C PRO A 9 6.72 -43.43 22.46
N ALA A 10 7.67 -44.32 22.75
CA ALA A 10 9.08 -44.16 22.49
C ALA A 10 9.36 -44.13 20.99
N SER A 11 10.08 -43.12 20.52
CA SER A 11 10.78 -43.16 19.22
C SER A 11 12.28 -43.00 19.47
N HIS A 12 12.93 -44.15 19.42
CA HIS A 12 14.28 -44.42 18.93
C HIS A 12 15.44 -43.49 19.37
N LYS A 13 16.23 -43.97 20.34
CA LYS A 13 17.65 -43.58 20.49
C LYS A 13 18.43 -44.15 19.30
N SER A 14 18.94 -43.29 18.42
CA SER A 14 20.08 -43.62 17.55
C SER A 14 21.32 -42.99 18.18
N SER A 15 22.20 -43.84 18.69
CA SER A 15 23.54 -43.50 19.14
C SER A 15 24.41 -43.09 17.94
N VAL A 16 24.86 -41.85 17.91
CA VAL A 16 25.98 -41.41 17.06
C VAL A 16 27.02 -40.75 17.97
N PRO A 17 28.31 -41.15 17.91
CA PRO A 17 29.34 -40.64 18.81
C PRO A 17 29.70 -39.17 18.55
N SER A 18 30.08 -38.50 19.64
CA SER A 18 30.64 -37.16 19.72
C SER A 18 31.78 -36.92 18.73
N ASP A 19 31.64 -35.90 17.88
CA ASP A 19 32.72 -34.94 17.60
C ASP A 19 32.13 -33.58 17.24
N SER A 20 32.77 -32.56 17.80
CA SER A 20 32.32 -31.19 18.00
C SER A 20 32.03 -30.39 16.72
N ILE A 21 30.75 -30.08 16.48
CA ILE A 21 30.35 -28.82 15.82
C ILE A 21 29.23 -28.22 16.69
N PRO A 22 29.40 -27.01 17.25
CA PRO A 22 28.34 -26.39 18.02
C PRO A 22 27.12 -26.22 17.11
N SER A 23 26.03 -26.89 17.47
CA SER A 23 24.72 -26.63 16.89
C SER A 23 24.39 -25.17 17.17
N ILE A 24 24.55 -24.31 16.18
CA ILE A 24 23.99 -22.97 16.22
C ILE A 24 22.47 -23.18 16.21
N ALA A 25 21.87 -23.20 17.41
CA ALA A 25 20.44 -23.14 17.59
C ALA A 25 19.99 -21.77 17.05
N TYR A 26 19.58 -21.72 15.79
CA TYR A 26 18.95 -20.54 15.23
C TYR A 26 17.49 -20.53 15.71
N THR A 27 17.29 -20.10 16.95
CA THR A 27 15.98 -19.68 17.46
C THR A 27 16.09 -18.22 17.90
N ASP A 28 16.57 -17.36 17.00
CA ASP A 28 16.20 -15.95 17.08
C ASP A 28 14.90 -15.82 16.30
N GLU A 29 13.77 -15.91 17.00
CA GLU A 29 12.56 -15.27 16.48
C GLU A 29 12.89 -13.80 16.31
N ILE A 30 13.01 -13.37 15.05
CA ILE A 30 13.27 -11.98 14.66
C ILE A 30 12.03 -11.17 15.07
N THR A 31 11.95 -10.82 16.34
CA THR A 31 10.89 -9.99 16.91
C THR A 31 11.30 -8.55 16.70
N LEU A 32 10.73 -7.93 15.67
CA LEU A 32 10.86 -6.50 15.42
C LEU A 32 10.42 -5.73 16.67
N LYS A 33 11.36 -5.09 17.36
CA LYS A 33 11.03 -4.12 18.41
C LYS A 33 10.17 -3.03 17.79
N ARG A 34 8.91 -2.95 18.22
CA ARG A 34 7.91 -2.05 17.68
C ARG A 34 8.17 -0.61 18.15
N HIS A 35 9.18 0.05 17.59
CA HIS A 35 9.50 1.45 17.81
C HIS A 35 8.82 2.34 16.76
N LEU A 36 7.49 2.42 16.82
CA LEU A 36 6.74 3.45 16.09
C LEU A 36 6.23 4.46 17.10
N ASN A 37 6.96 5.57 17.23
CA ASN A 37 6.50 6.72 18.00
C ASN A 37 5.36 7.42 17.24
N LEU A 38 4.37 7.94 17.97
CA LEU A 38 3.22 8.66 17.38
C LEU A 38 3.67 9.73 16.38
N TRP A 39 4.66 10.53 16.78
CA TRP A 39 5.24 11.57 15.93
C TRP A 39 5.88 11.04 14.65
N SER A 40 6.57 9.89 14.72
CA SER A 40 7.15 9.26 13.54
C SER A 40 6.06 8.80 12.57
N GLY A 41 4.97 8.23 13.09
CA GLY A 41 3.80 7.84 12.29
C GLY A 41 3.11 9.03 11.63
N VAL A 42 2.88 10.12 12.37
CA VAL A 42 2.26 11.34 11.82
C VAL A 42 3.13 11.96 10.74
N CYS A 43 4.43 12.15 11.01
CA CYS A 43 5.36 12.70 10.02
C CYS A 43 5.44 11.82 8.76
N PHE A 44 5.41 10.49 8.92
CA PHE A 44 5.39 9.57 7.80
C PHE A 44 4.12 9.71 6.96
N ILE A 45 2.94 9.74 7.59
CA ILE A 45 1.65 9.92 6.89
C ILE A 45 1.62 11.25 6.15
N VAL A 46 2.06 12.34 6.80
CA VAL A 46 2.16 13.66 6.15
C VAL A 46 3.13 13.63 4.97
N GLY A 47 4.28 12.97 5.11
CA GLY A 47 5.28 12.84 4.06
C GLY A 47 4.80 12.06 2.84
N ILE A 48 4.03 10.99 3.02
CA ILE A 48 3.45 10.23 1.89
C ILE A 48 2.24 10.95 1.27
N THR A 49 1.55 11.81 2.04
CA THR A 49 0.35 12.53 1.56
C THR A 49 0.73 13.78 0.76
N ILE A 50 1.75 14.53 1.22
CA ILE A 50 2.25 15.71 0.51
C ILE A 50 3.19 15.26 -0.60
N GLY A 51 2.62 14.97 -1.77
CA GLY A 51 3.36 14.60 -2.99
C GLY A 51 3.48 15.75 -4.00
N SER A 52 3.99 15.43 -5.20
CA SER A 52 4.10 16.35 -6.34
C SER A 52 2.75 16.85 -6.87
N GLY A 53 1.65 16.22 -6.47
CA GLY A 53 0.28 16.56 -6.90
C GLY A 53 -0.15 17.99 -6.57
N ILE A 54 0.46 18.66 -5.59
CA ILE A 54 0.14 20.06 -5.24
C ILE A 54 0.50 21.04 -6.35
N PHE A 55 1.48 20.72 -7.20
CA PHE A 55 1.89 21.59 -8.30
C PHE A 55 0.99 21.47 -9.53
N VAL A 56 0.21 20.39 -9.60
CA VAL A 56 -0.56 19.93 -10.76
C VAL A 56 -2.04 20.21 -10.57
N SER A 57 -2.56 19.82 -9.40
CA SER A 57 -3.98 19.81 -9.09
C SER A 57 -4.62 21.21 -9.11
N PRO A 58 -3.99 22.30 -8.65
CA PRO A 58 -4.61 23.63 -8.66
C PRO A 58 -4.89 24.15 -10.08
N LYS A 59 -3.98 23.91 -11.03
CA LYS A 59 -4.17 24.31 -12.44
C LYS A 59 -5.36 23.57 -13.06
N GLY A 60 -5.50 22.28 -12.75
CA GLY A 60 -6.62 21.46 -13.20
C GLY A 60 -7.96 21.99 -12.68
N VAL A 61 -8.10 22.12 -11.35
CA VAL A 61 -9.38 22.54 -10.73
C VAL A 61 -9.76 23.96 -11.14
N LEU A 62 -8.80 24.89 -11.23
CA LEU A 62 -9.06 26.27 -11.62
C LEU A 62 -9.56 26.37 -13.07
N LYS A 63 -9.04 25.52 -13.98
CA LYS A 63 -9.47 25.48 -15.39
C LYS A 63 -10.95 25.09 -15.54
N TYR A 64 -11.46 24.20 -14.69
CA TYR A 64 -12.87 23.76 -14.76
C TYR A 64 -13.83 24.66 -13.98
N THR A 65 -13.32 25.39 -13.00
CA THR A 65 -14.14 26.14 -12.05
C THR A 65 -14.20 27.63 -12.37
N GLU A 66 -13.19 28.15 -13.09
CA GLU A 66 -13.01 29.56 -13.50
C GLU A 66 -13.14 30.61 -12.37
N SER A 67 -13.25 30.16 -11.11
CA SER A 67 -13.44 30.96 -9.92
C SER A 67 -12.59 30.42 -8.77
N VAL A 68 -11.83 31.33 -8.15
CA VAL A 68 -10.90 31.00 -7.05
C VAL A 68 -11.66 30.54 -5.80
N GLY A 69 -12.82 31.14 -5.51
CA GLY A 69 -13.63 30.79 -4.35
C GLY A 69 -14.15 29.36 -4.42
N LEU A 70 -14.68 28.96 -5.57
CA LEU A 70 -15.16 27.59 -5.78
C LEU A 70 -14.01 26.57 -5.75
N CYS A 71 -12.84 26.90 -6.32
CA CYS A 71 -11.65 26.05 -6.24
C CYS A 71 -11.23 25.76 -4.78
N LEU A 72 -11.26 26.77 -3.91
CA LEU A 72 -10.99 26.63 -2.47
C LEU A 72 -12.02 25.72 -1.78
N THR A 73 -13.31 25.87 -2.10
CA THR A 73 -14.35 25.01 -1.49
C THR A 73 -14.18 23.54 -1.88
N ILE A 74 -13.85 23.25 -3.15
CA ILE A 74 -13.61 21.89 -3.64
C ILE A 74 -12.42 21.26 -2.92
N TRP A 75 -11.37 22.03 -2.67
CA TRP A 75 -10.21 21.60 -1.90
C TRP A 75 -10.56 21.25 -0.45
N VAL A 76 -11.38 22.07 0.21
CA VAL A 76 -11.83 21.78 1.58
C VAL A 76 -12.72 20.54 1.61
N VAL A 77 -13.64 20.40 0.66
CA VAL A 77 -14.53 19.24 0.56
C VAL A 77 -13.75 17.96 0.28
N SER A 78 -12.77 17.98 -0.63
CA SER A 78 -11.94 16.81 -0.91
C SER A 78 -11.10 16.40 0.29
N GLY A 79 -10.55 17.37 1.03
CA GLY A 79 -9.86 17.13 2.30
C GLY A 79 -10.77 16.49 3.35
N LEU A 80 -12.01 16.95 3.47
CA LEU A 80 -12.98 16.37 4.40
C LEU A 80 -13.35 14.93 4.03
N VAL A 81 -13.59 14.65 2.74
CA VAL A 81 -13.88 13.29 2.25
C VAL A 81 -12.69 12.36 2.51
N ALA A 82 -11.46 12.83 2.27
CA ALA A 82 -10.24 12.08 2.56
C ALA A 82 -10.09 11.76 4.05
N LEU A 83 -10.39 12.73 4.93
CA LEU A 83 -10.38 12.51 6.39
C LEU A 83 -11.41 11.46 6.81
N LEU A 84 -12.65 11.55 6.32
CA LEU A 84 -13.69 10.57 6.62
C LEU A 84 -13.29 9.15 6.14
N GLY A 85 -12.69 9.05 4.95
CA GLY A 85 -12.14 7.80 4.45
C GLY A 85 -11.04 7.25 5.35
N ALA A 86 -10.09 8.09 5.78
CA ALA A 86 -9.01 7.71 6.67
C ALA A 86 -9.53 7.23 8.04
N LEU A 87 -10.57 7.87 8.60
CA LEU A 87 -11.20 7.43 9.84
C LEU A 87 -11.84 6.05 9.69
N CYS A 88 -12.59 5.81 8.60
CA CYS A 88 -13.18 4.51 8.32
C CYS A 88 -12.11 3.41 8.19
N PHE A 89 -11.02 3.69 7.45
CA PHE A 89 -9.88 2.78 7.34
C PHE A 89 -9.18 2.55 8.68
N ALA A 90 -9.10 3.57 9.54
CA ALA A 90 -8.53 3.43 10.88
C ALA A 90 -9.39 2.49 11.76
N GLU A 91 -10.72 2.62 11.74
CA GLU A 91 -11.62 1.72 12.45
C GLU A 91 -11.42 0.27 11.99
N ILE A 92 -11.45 0.03 10.69
CA ILE A 92 -11.23 -1.31 10.10
C ILE A 92 -9.86 -1.88 10.52
N GLY A 93 -8.81 -1.05 10.47
CA GLY A 93 -7.46 -1.46 10.86
C GLY A 93 -7.28 -1.76 12.34
N THR A 94 -8.13 -1.20 13.21
CA THR A 94 -8.16 -1.57 14.64
C THR A 94 -8.96 -2.84 14.93
N VAL A 95 -10.00 -3.13 14.13
CA VAL A 95 -10.86 -4.31 14.31
C VAL A 95 -10.16 -5.60 13.86
N ILE A 96 -9.33 -5.54 12.81
CA ILE A 96 -8.69 -6.72 12.21
C ILE A 96 -7.16 -6.60 12.33
N PRO A 97 -6.54 -7.03 13.45
CA PRO A 97 -5.09 -6.97 13.64
C PRO A 97 -4.37 -8.14 12.94
N ARG A 98 -4.67 -8.39 11.66
CA ARG A 98 -4.03 -9.42 10.84
C ARG A 98 -3.08 -8.77 9.83
N SER A 99 -1.88 -9.34 9.69
CA SER A 99 -0.92 -8.94 8.65
C SER A 99 -1.49 -9.30 7.27
N GLY A 100 -1.85 -8.31 6.48
CA GLY A 100 -2.42 -8.51 5.13
C GLY A 100 -3.12 -7.30 4.51
N ALA A 101 -3.24 -6.18 5.23
CA ALA A 101 -3.82 -4.91 4.75
C ALA A 101 -5.18 -5.14 4.05
N GLU A 102 -5.34 -4.68 2.81
CA GLU A 102 -6.58 -4.78 2.03
C GLU A 102 -7.07 -6.23 1.85
N LEU A 103 -6.16 -7.19 1.69
CA LEU A 103 -6.52 -8.61 1.55
C LEU A 103 -7.07 -9.19 2.86
N ALA A 104 -6.54 -8.79 4.01
CA ALA A 104 -7.03 -9.25 5.30
C ALA A 104 -8.43 -8.69 5.59
N TYR A 105 -8.67 -7.41 5.29
CA TYR A 105 -9.99 -6.79 5.46
C TYR A 105 -11.04 -7.44 4.57
N MET A 106 -10.69 -7.70 3.31
CA MET A 106 -11.61 -8.30 2.36
C MET A 106 -11.92 -9.76 2.67
N LYS A 107 -10.93 -10.54 3.12
CA LYS A 107 -11.14 -11.93 3.54
C LYS A 107 -12.04 -12.04 4.76
N GLU A 108 -11.85 -11.19 5.76
CA GLU A 108 -12.69 -11.24 6.99
C GLU A 108 -14.14 -10.79 6.70
N GLY A 109 -14.29 -9.71 5.92
CA GLY A 109 -15.62 -9.17 5.58
C GLY A 109 -16.43 -10.06 4.65
N ILE A 110 -15.82 -10.59 3.59
CA ILE A 110 -16.51 -11.39 2.57
C ILE A 110 -16.54 -12.89 2.96
N GLY A 111 -15.50 -13.38 3.65
CA GLY A 111 -15.44 -14.76 4.14
C GLY A 111 -16.59 -15.09 5.10
N SER A 112 -17.09 -14.10 5.84
CA SER A 112 -18.27 -14.25 6.71
C SER A 112 -19.59 -14.49 5.96
N VAL A 113 -19.67 -14.16 4.66
CA VAL A 113 -20.89 -14.31 3.84
C VAL A 113 -20.83 -15.56 2.95
N HIS A 114 -19.64 -15.95 2.46
CA HIS A 114 -19.47 -17.13 1.61
C HIS A 114 -18.03 -17.68 1.70
N GLU A 115 -17.80 -18.68 2.56
CA GLU A 115 -16.46 -19.21 2.85
C GLU A 115 -15.70 -19.70 1.60
N ARG A 116 -16.37 -20.37 0.65
CA ARG A 116 -15.73 -20.89 -0.59
C ARG A 116 -15.49 -19.85 -1.68
N THR A 117 -16.32 -18.80 -1.78
CA THR A 117 -16.22 -17.79 -2.84
C THR A 117 -15.46 -16.54 -2.37
N GLY A 118 -15.42 -16.29 -1.06
CA GLY A 118 -14.78 -15.13 -0.45
C GLY A 118 -13.28 -15.05 -0.73
N ASP A 119 -12.57 -16.17 -0.66
CA ASP A 119 -11.13 -16.20 -0.97
C ASP A 119 -10.82 -15.89 -2.44
N ILE A 120 -11.64 -16.40 -3.36
CA ILE A 120 -11.49 -16.17 -4.81
C ILE A 120 -11.80 -14.71 -5.14
N LEU A 121 -12.87 -14.15 -4.56
CA LEU A 121 -13.28 -12.77 -4.81
C LEU A 121 -12.27 -11.77 -4.23
N ALA A 122 -11.75 -12.03 -3.03
CA ALA A 122 -10.69 -11.22 -2.43
C ALA A 122 -9.41 -11.23 -3.27
N TYR A 123 -9.03 -12.40 -3.81
CA TYR A 123 -7.88 -12.52 -4.70
C TYR A 123 -8.08 -11.78 -6.02
N LEU A 124 -9.23 -11.97 -6.70
CA LEU A 124 -9.53 -11.31 -7.97
C LEU A 124 -9.64 -9.79 -7.82
N PHE A 125 -10.26 -9.31 -6.74
CA PHE A 125 -10.34 -7.88 -6.47
C PHE A 125 -8.95 -7.29 -6.25
N ASN A 126 -8.13 -7.91 -5.40
CA ASN A 126 -6.76 -7.43 -5.16
C ASN A 126 -5.89 -7.50 -6.42
N TRP A 127 -6.05 -8.55 -7.22
CA TRP A 127 -5.34 -8.69 -8.50
C TRP A 127 -5.74 -7.59 -9.48
N THR A 128 -7.04 -7.31 -9.60
CA THR A 128 -7.57 -6.22 -10.42
C THR A 128 -7.10 -4.85 -9.92
N ASN A 129 -7.17 -4.62 -8.60
CA ASN A 129 -6.69 -3.40 -7.96
C ASN A 129 -5.20 -3.20 -8.21
N THR A 130 -4.40 -4.27 -8.10
CA THR A 130 -2.95 -4.23 -8.32
C THR A 130 -2.61 -4.01 -9.78
N LEU A 131 -3.29 -4.68 -10.71
CA LEU A 131 -3.01 -4.57 -12.15
C LEU A 131 -3.57 -3.32 -12.82
N ILE A 132 -4.58 -2.68 -12.25
CA ILE A 132 -5.19 -1.49 -12.83
C ILE A 132 -4.74 -0.25 -12.06
N LEU A 133 -4.91 -0.23 -10.74
CA LEU A 133 -4.74 0.98 -9.95
C LEU A 133 -3.27 1.41 -9.84
N LYS A 134 -2.36 0.45 -9.62
CA LYS A 134 -0.92 0.75 -9.54
C LYS A 134 -0.35 1.30 -10.84
N PRO A 135 -0.46 0.62 -12.00
CA PRO A 135 0.07 1.18 -13.25
C PRO A 135 -0.69 2.43 -13.70
N ALA A 136 -2.00 2.55 -13.45
CA ALA A 136 -2.72 3.80 -13.74
C ALA A 136 -2.14 4.98 -12.94
N SER A 137 -1.88 4.78 -11.63
CA SER A 137 -1.27 5.82 -10.79
C SER A 137 0.13 6.20 -11.25
N ALA A 138 0.95 5.21 -11.64
CA ALA A 138 2.28 5.44 -12.18
C ALA A 138 2.23 6.19 -13.51
N ALA A 139 1.33 5.79 -14.42
CA ALA A 139 1.14 6.43 -15.72
C ALA A 139 0.73 7.91 -15.58
N VAL A 140 -0.20 8.23 -14.68
CA VAL A 140 -0.61 9.63 -14.43
C VAL A 140 0.56 10.44 -13.89
N LEU A 141 1.33 9.90 -12.94
CA LEU A 141 2.49 10.60 -12.37
C LEU A 141 3.56 10.84 -13.44
N THR A 142 3.88 9.82 -14.24
CA THR A 142 4.87 9.90 -15.31
C THR A 142 4.44 10.86 -16.42
N MET A 143 3.17 10.81 -16.84
CA MET A 143 2.62 11.73 -17.83
C MET A 143 2.73 13.18 -17.33
N THR A 144 2.34 13.41 -16.08
CA THR A 144 2.44 14.72 -15.46
C THR A 144 3.90 15.18 -15.40
N PHE A 145 4.83 14.32 -14.95
CA PHE A 145 6.25 14.65 -14.91
C PHE A 145 6.79 15.05 -16.29
N ALA A 146 6.43 14.30 -17.35
CA ALA A 146 6.83 14.60 -18.71
C ALA A 146 6.31 15.96 -19.19
N GLU A 147 5.04 16.30 -18.91
CA GLU A 147 4.46 17.60 -19.25
C GLU A 147 5.19 18.76 -18.56
N TYR A 148 5.49 18.62 -17.27
CA TYR A 148 6.22 19.64 -16.51
C TYR A 148 7.67 19.78 -16.98
N PHE A 149 8.35 18.67 -17.26
CA PHE A 149 9.73 18.67 -17.76
C PHE A 149 9.84 19.33 -19.13
N LEU A 150 8.94 18.98 -20.06
CA LEU A 150 8.90 19.57 -21.40
C LEU A 150 8.50 21.04 -21.37
N SER A 151 7.54 21.43 -20.50
CA SER A 151 7.17 22.84 -20.32
C SER A 151 8.30 23.69 -19.76
N GLY A 152 9.19 23.12 -18.94
CA GLY A 152 10.36 23.82 -18.41
C GLY A 152 11.49 24.00 -19.43
N ILE A 153 11.58 23.14 -20.44
CA ILE A 153 12.61 23.19 -21.49
C ILE A 153 12.16 24.01 -22.70
N MET A 154 10.87 23.97 -23.04
CA MET A 154 10.29 24.65 -24.20
C MET A 154 9.40 25.82 -23.75
N ASP A 155 10.01 26.97 -23.49
CA ASP A 155 9.36 28.14 -22.88
C ASP A 155 8.45 28.94 -23.84
N SER A 156 8.21 28.50 -25.09
CA SER A 156 7.42 29.30 -26.06
C SER A 156 6.64 28.55 -27.15
N CYS A 157 6.72 27.22 -27.22
CA CYS A 157 5.91 26.44 -28.16
C CYS A 157 5.39 25.23 -27.40
N GLY A 158 4.07 25.16 -27.17
CA GLY A 158 3.46 24.06 -26.42
C GLY A 158 3.93 22.70 -26.96
N PRO A 159 4.33 21.76 -26.10
CA PRO A 159 4.89 20.49 -26.56
C PRO A 159 3.88 19.76 -27.44
N PRO A 160 4.27 19.26 -28.63
CA PRO A 160 3.39 18.44 -29.43
C PRO A 160 3.03 17.16 -28.67
N ASP A 161 1.78 16.72 -28.78
CA ASP A 161 1.24 15.55 -28.05
C ASP A 161 2.08 14.26 -28.25
N GLU A 162 2.77 14.15 -29.38
CA GLU A 162 3.68 13.04 -29.67
C GLU A 162 4.92 13.04 -28.78
N LEU A 163 5.49 14.21 -28.47
CA LEU A 163 6.69 14.31 -27.63
C LEU A 163 6.38 13.99 -26.17
N VAL A 164 5.20 14.39 -25.67
CA VAL A 164 4.72 14.02 -24.32
C VAL A 164 4.54 12.50 -24.22
N LYS A 165 4.00 11.87 -25.27
CA LYS A 165 3.86 10.40 -25.33
C LYS A 165 5.21 9.68 -25.36
N ILE A 166 6.16 10.11 -26.19
CA ILE A 166 7.48 9.47 -26.29
C ILE A 166 8.25 9.61 -24.97
N THR A 167 8.23 10.81 -24.38
CA THR A 167 8.95 11.08 -23.13
C THR A 167 8.33 10.29 -21.97
N SER A 168 6.99 10.23 -21.89
CA SER A 168 6.31 9.45 -20.85
C SER A 168 6.59 7.95 -20.96
N ILE A 169 6.61 7.37 -22.17
CA ILE A 169 7.00 5.97 -22.41
C ILE A 169 8.44 5.70 -21.96
N PHE A 170 9.37 6.61 -22.27
CA PHE A 170 10.78 6.46 -21.87
C PHE A 170 10.96 6.48 -20.35
N THR A 171 10.30 7.40 -19.64
CA THR A 171 10.31 7.45 -18.17
C THR A 171 9.56 6.32 -17.50
N LEU A 172 8.59 5.67 -18.17
CA LEU A 172 7.87 4.52 -17.61
C LEU A 172 8.71 3.23 -17.68
N HIS A 173 9.70 3.18 -18.57
CA HIS A 173 10.56 2.03 -18.79
C HIS A 173 11.77 1.99 -17.84
N HIS A 174 12.05 3.08 -17.12
CA HIS A 174 13.18 3.20 -16.19
C HIS A 174 12.70 3.26 -14.74
#